data_AF-A0A381YVL3-F1
#
_entry.id   AF-A0A381YVL3-F1
#
_cell.length_a   1.000
_cell.length_b   1.000
_cell.length_c   1.000
_cell.angle_alpha   90.00
_cell.angle_beta   90.00
_cell.angle_gamma   90.00
#
_symmetry.space_group_name_H-M   'P 1'
#
loop_
_entity.id
_entity.type
_entity.pdbx_description
1 polymer ?
#
loop_
_entity_poly.entity_id
_entity_poly.type
_entity_poly.pdbx_seq_one_letter_code
_entity_poly.pdbx_strand_id
1 'polypeptide(L)' 'MRLELTMSERKTIGYVDIYEGKCYVLITTTISAGLELVDMVDDYMKQGFTVSSTSSGGNNIQVHMVKTGNFEGQL' A
#
# COMPACT_ATOMS: atom_id res chain seq x y z
N MET A 1 25.93 -3.87 -4.65
CA MET A 1 24.75 -3.87 -3.75
C MET A 1 23.60 -4.49 -4.53
N ARG A 2 23.17 -5.70 -4.18
CA ARG A 2 22.05 -6.39 -4.85
C ARG A 2 20.79 -6.03 -4.07
N LEU A 3 19.90 -5.22 -4.66
CA LEU A 3 18.58 -5.00 -4.12
C LEU A 3 17.85 -6.35 -4.18
N GLU A 4 17.81 -7.07 -3.06
CA GLU A 4 16.88 -8.18 -2.89
C GLU A 4 15.48 -7.57 -2.86
N LEU A 5 14.84 -7.51 -4.02
CA LEU A 5 13.41 -7.32 -4.16
C LEU A 5 12.74 -8.55 -3.53
N THR A 6 12.59 -8.57 -2.21
CA THR A 6 11.63 -9.48 -1.58
C THR A 6 10.28 -9.16 -2.21
N MET A 7 9.81 -10.04 -3.10
CA MET A 7 8.62 -9.81 -3.90
C MET A 7 7.46 -9.50 -2.96
N SER A 8 6.83 -8.34 -3.16
CA SER A 8 5.64 -7.97 -2.39
C SER A 8 4.60 -9.07 -2.49
N GLU A 9 4.00 -9.43 -1.36
CA GLU A 9 2.84 -10.31 -1.39
C GLU A 9 1.67 -9.53 -1.98
N ARG A 10 1.11 -10.06 -3.07
CA ARG A 10 -0.15 -9.56 -3.63
C ARG A 10 -1.31 -10.27 -2.95
N LYS A 11 -2.28 -9.49 -2.47
CA LYS A 11 -3.56 -9.97 -1.94
C LYS A 11 -4.68 -9.21 -2.64
N THR A 12 -5.78 -9.89 -2.95
CA THR A 12 -6.97 -9.28 -3.53
C THR A 12 -8.13 -9.48 -2.58
N ILE A 13 -8.75 -8.39 -2.14
CA ILE A 13 -9.92 -8.39 -1.25
C ILE A 13 -11.05 -7.64 -1.96
N GLY A 14 -12.06 -8.38 -2.41
CA GLY A 14 -13.13 -7.82 -3.25
C GLY A 14 -12.56 -7.23 -4.54
N TYR A 15 -12.73 -5.92 -4.73
CA TYR A 15 -12.24 -5.16 -5.89
C TYR A 15 -10.92 -4.43 -5.61
N VAL A 16 -10.27 -4.69 -4.47
CA VAL A 16 -9.03 -4.02 -4.05
C VAL A 16 -7.86 -4.98 -4.15
N ASP A 17 -6.83 -4.59 -4.89
CA ASP A 17 -5.54 -5.26 -4.93
C ASP A 17 -4.57 -4.55 -3.97
N ILE A 18 -3.88 -5.33 -3.15
CA ILE A 18 -2.94 -4.86 -2.13
C ILE A 18 -1.60 -5.54 -2.37
N TYR A 19 -0.53 -4.75 -2.39
CA TYR A 19 0.85 -5.22 -2.50
C TYR A 19 1.60 -4.82 -1.24
N GLU A 20 1.93 -5.80 -0.39
CA GLU A 20 2.61 -5.58 0.88
C GLU A 20 4.11 -5.82 0.73
N GLY A 21 4.92 -4.79 1.01
CA GLY A 21 6.35 -4.90 1.23
C GLY A 21 6.69 -4.82 2.72
N LYS A 22 7.98 -4.97 3.06
CA LYS A 22 8.43 -4.92 4.47
C LYS A 22 8.06 -3.62 5.20
N CYS A 23 8.05 -2.50 4.48
CA CYS A 23 7.89 -1.16 5.06
C CYS A 23 6.95 -0.26 4.24
N TYR A 24 6.30 -0.84 3.23
CA TYR A 24 5.36 -0.13 2.38
C TYR A 24 4.18 -1.03 2.04
N VAL A 25 3.07 -0.41 1.71
CA VAL A 25 1.89 -1.04 1.14
C VAL A 25 1.45 -0.21 -0.05
N LEU A 26 1.18 -0.86 -1.19
CA LEU A 26 0.52 -0.22 -2.33
C LEU A 26 -0.86 -0.83 -2.46
N ILE A 27 -1.89 0.00 -2.33
CA ILE A 27 -3.28 -0.40 -2.51
C ILE A 27 -3.75 0.18 -3.84
N THR A 28 -4.36 -0.64 -4.69
CA THR A 28 -4.95 -0.20 -5.95
C THR A 28 -6.33 -0.77 -6.12
N THR A 29 -7.23 0.04 -6.65
CA THR A 29 -8.58 -0.38 -7.00
C THR A 29 -9.14 0.47 -8.13
N THR A 30 -10.34 0.14 -8.57
CA THR A 30 -11.15 0.96 -9.45
C THR A 30 -11.92 2.04 -8.68
N ILE A 31 -12.25 3.16 -9.32
CA ILE A 31 -13.02 4.26 -8.71
C ILE A 31 -14.38 3.84 -8.16
N SER A 32 -14.98 2.79 -8.72
CA SER A 32 -16.25 2.21 -8.27
C SER A 32 -16.17 1.51 -6.90
N ALA A 33 -14.97 1.15 -6.44
CA ALA A 33 -14.73 0.52 -5.14
C ALA A 33 -13.95 1.46 -4.19
N GLY A 34 -14.22 2.76 -4.31
CA GLY A 34 -13.55 3.79 -3.53
C GLY A 34 -13.82 3.72 -2.03
N LEU A 35 -14.97 3.18 -1.59
CA LEU A 35 -15.27 3.02 -0.17
C LEU A 35 -14.43 1.89 0.44
N GLU A 36 -14.32 0.76 -0.26
CA GLU A 36 -13.48 -0.37 0.14
C GLU A 36 -12.01 0.03 0.21
N LEU A 37 -11.54 0.90 -0.68
CA LEU A 37 -10.21 1.49 -0.60
C LEU A 37 -10.01 2.28 0.69
N VAL A 38 -10.98 3.14 1.06
CA VAL A 38 -10.89 3.97 2.27
C VAL A 38 -10.84 3.10 3.52
N ASP A 39 -11.67 2.06 3.59
CA ASP A 39 -11.66 1.10 4.71
C ASP A 39 -10.30 0.40 4.84
N MET A 40 -9.73 -0.08 3.72
CA MET A 40 -8.41 -0.72 3.72
C MET A 40 -7.30 0.24 4.13
N VAL A 41 -7.32 1.48 3.62
CA VAL A 41 -6.35 2.51 4.01
C VAL A 41 -6.42 2.79 5.51
N ASP A 42 -7.63 2.94 6.06
CA ASP A 42 -7.84 3.17 7.50
C ASP A 42 -7.28 2.01 8.34
N ASP A 43 -7.49 0.77 7.92
CA ASP A 43 -6.95 -0.41 8.61
C ASP A 43 -5.42 -0.48 8.59
N TYR A 44 -4.76 -0.07 7.50
CA TYR A 44 -3.30 0.05 7.48
C TYR A 44 -2.79 1.25 8.29
N MET A 45 -3.55 2.34 8.36
CA MET A 45 -3.21 3.48 9.23
C MET A 45 -3.24 3.07 10.71
N LYS A 46 -4.22 2.27 11.13
CA LYS A 46 -4.26 1.68 12.49
C LYS A 46 -3.04 0.79 12.79
N GLN A 47 -2.44 0.18 11.78
CA GLN A 47 -1.22 -0.62 11.90
C GLN A 47 0.08 0.22 11.89
N GLY A 48 -0.03 1.55 11.83
CA GLY A 48 1.09 2.50 11.87
C GLY A 48 1.69 2.84 10.52
N PHE A 49 1.01 2.52 9.40
CA PHE A 49 1.38 3.07 8.10
C PHE A 49 0.85 4.49 7.94
N THR A 50 1.53 5.28 7.12
CA THR A 50 1.13 6.64 6.75
C THR A 50 1.03 6.74 5.24
N VAL A 51 0.05 7.47 4.73
CA VAL A 51 -0.10 7.68 3.28
C VAL A 51 1.07 8.56 2.81
N SER A 52 1.88 8.02 1.90
CA SER A 52 3.03 8.71 1.31
C SER A 52 2.66 9.38 0.00
N SER A 53 1.87 8.73 -0.83
CA SER A 53 1.38 9.30 -2.09
C SER A 53 0.08 8.64 -2.54
N THR A 54 -0.68 9.38 -3.33
CA THR A 54 -1.87 8.88 -4.00
C THR A 54 -1.79 9.22 -5.48
N SER A 55 -2.35 8.36 -6.32
CA SER A 55 -2.52 8.64 -7.74
C SER A 55 -3.87 8.14 -8.21
N SER A 56 -4.42 8.82 -9.21
CA SER A 56 -5.60 8.36 -9.92
C SER A 56 -5.35 8.50 -11.42
N GLY A 57 -5.83 7.54 -12.19
CA GLY A 57 -5.61 7.47 -13.62
C GLY A 57 -6.68 6.64 -14.29
N GLY A 58 -7.42 7.25 -15.22
CA GLY A 58 -8.61 6.63 -15.81
C GLY A 58 -9.60 6.22 -14.74
N ASN A 59 -9.94 4.93 -14.71
CA ASN A 59 -10.86 4.35 -13.73
C ASN A 59 -10.16 3.80 -12.47
N ASN A 60 -8.85 3.99 -12.31
CA ASN A 60 -8.08 3.40 -11.21
C ASN A 60 -7.61 4.44 -10.19
N ILE A 61 -7.53 4.01 -8.94
CA ILE A 61 -6.95 4.74 -7.82
C ILE A 61 -5.83 3.88 -7.23
N GLN A 62 -4.76 4.54 -6.80
CA GLN A 62 -3.65 3.93 -6.10
C GLN A 62 -3.30 4.77 -4.87
N VAL A 63 -3.02 4.09 -3.76
CA VAL A 63 -2.56 4.68 -2.51
C VAL A 63 -1.29 3.95 -2.09
N HIS A 64 -0.19 4.68 -2.02
CA HIS A 64 1.07 4.18 -1.51
C HIS A 64 1.24 4.64 -0.05
N MET A 65 1.44 3.67 0.83
CA MET A 65 1.57 3.87 2.27
C MET A 65 2.92 3.35 2.73
N VAL A 66 3.53 4.01 3.71
CA VAL A 66 4.84 3.65 4.28
C VAL A 66 4.76 3.60 5.79
N LYS A 67 5.51 2.68 6.40
CA LYS A 67 5.62 2.56 7.85
C LYS A 67 6.98 3.08 8.29
N THR A 68 6.96 4.20 9.00
CA THR A 68 8.17 4.77 9.60
C THR A 68 8.48 4.02 10.90
N GLY A 69 9.43 3.09 10.84
CA GLY A 69 10.09 2.52 12.01
C GLY A 69 11.53 3.04 12.10
N ASN A 70 12.14 2.98 13.29
CA ASN A 70 13.60 3.14 13.42
C ASN A 70 14.28 2.02 12.63
N PHE A 71 14.67 2.29 11.39
CA PHE A 71 15.50 1.41 10.58
C PHE A 71 16.96 1.60 11.00
N GLU A 72 17.29 1.14 12.21
CA GLU A 72 18.69 0.94 12.57
C GLU A 72 19.26 -0.14 11.63
N GLY A 73 20.12 0.28 10.69
CA GLY A 73 21.04 -0.63 9.99
C GLY A 73 20.67 -1.07 8.56
N GLN A 74 20.01 -0.26 7.74
CA GLN A 74 19.83 -0.58 6.30
C GLN A 74 20.19 0.58 5.36
N LEU A 75 21.38 1.16 5.53
CA LEU A 75 22.09 1.88 4.47
C LEU A 75 23.40 1.15 4.15
#